data_AF-A0A1G3TCY1-F1
#
_entry.id   AF-A0A1G3TCY1-F1
#
_cell.length_a   1.000
_cell.length_b   1.000
_cell.length_c   1.000
_cell.angle_alpha   90.00
_cell.angle_beta   90.00
_cell.angle_gamma   90.00
#
_symmetry.space_group_name_H-M   'P 1'
#
loop_
_entity.id
_entity.type
_entity.pdbx_description
1 polymer ?
#
loop_
_entity_poly.entity_id
_entity_poly.type
_entity_poly.pdbx_seq_one_letter_code
_entity_poly.pdbx_strand_id
1 'polypeptide(L)'
;MKYTVGFRIWHWLNAIVVLGLVGTVLLRKGFLNYRTNSEIIMTKLSEIGVDIFKEDAVIIAKAIRAGMWEWHLLLGYALAFLVIYRIALMFFDKSKREDFASLNLHKKGVKASYYILYAALIFMTVSGFAMYLKEELVLAEATVKSIKELHELVYNYFLIFIPLHIAGVVVADIRDEHGIVSTMINGKTKENF
;
A
#
# COMPACT_ATOMS: atom_id res chain seq x y z
N MET A 1 4.60 26.92 10.07
CA MET A 1 4.20 25.49 10.05
C MET A 1 4.91 24.81 8.89
N LYS A 2 5.62 23.69 9.13
CA LYS A 2 6.36 22.97 8.07
C LYS A 2 5.42 22.23 7.13
N TYR A 3 4.41 21.57 7.70
CA TYR A 3 3.40 20.78 6.99
C TYR A 3 1.99 21.21 7.40
N THR A 4 1.09 21.45 6.45
CA THR A 4 -0.31 21.80 6.75
C THR A 4 -1.07 20.64 7.39
N VAL A 5 -2.18 20.94 8.08
CA VAL A 5 -3.07 19.91 8.65
C VAL A 5 -3.57 18.95 7.57
N GLY A 6 -4.01 19.48 6.43
CA GLY A 6 -4.51 18.67 5.31
C GLY A 6 -3.48 17.67 4.79
N PHE A 7 -2.21 18.09 4.66
CA PHE A 7 -1.13 17.19 4.27
C PHE A 7 -0.84 16.10 5.32
N ARG A 8 -0.85 16.45 6.60
CA ARG A 8 -0.59 15.47 7.68
C ARG A 8 -1.70 14.43 7.79
N ILE A 9 -2.96 14.86 7.71
CA ILE A 9 -4.12 13.95 7.67
C ILE A 9 -4.00 13.02 6.47
N TRP A 10 -3.72 13.56 5.29
CA TRP A 10 -3.49 12.75 4.10
C TRP A 10 -2.38 11.71 4.30
N HIS A 11 -1.23 12.14 4.86
CA HIS A 11 -0.08 11.26 5.07
C HIS A 11 -0.44 10.05 5.95
N TRP A 12 -1.07 10.29 7.11
CA TRP A 12 -1.39 9.22 8.05
C TRP A 12 -2.51 8.30 7.54
N LEU A 13 -3.56 8.86 6.91
CA LEU A 13 -4.59 8.04 6.26
C LEU A 13 -3.99 7.19 5.13
N ASN A 14 -3.10 7.76 4.32
CA ASN A 14 -2.42 7.04 3.26
C ASN A 14 -1.52 5.93 3.82
N ALA A 15 -0.80 6.18 4.91
CA ALA A 15 -0.01 5.15 5.58
C ALA A 15 -0.88 3.97 6.05
N ILE A 16 -2.01 4.25 6.71
CA ILE A 16 -2.96 3.22 7.18
C ILE A 16 -3.51 2.40 6.00
N VAL A 17 -3.97 3.07 4.95
CA VAL A 17 -4.54 2.39 3.76
C VAL A 17 -3.49 1.53 3.06
N VAL A 18 -2.28 2.06 2.84
CA VAL A 18 -1.19 1.31 2.20
C VAL A 18 -0.77 0.10 3.04
N LEU A 19 -0.65 0.27 4.37
CA LEU A 19 -0.34 -0.86 5.26
C LEU A 19 -1.45 -1.92 5.23
N GLY A 20 -2.72 -1.52 5.19
CA GLY A 20 -3.85 -2.45 5.03
C GLY A 20 -3.81 -3.19 3.69
N LEU A 21 -3.53 -2.50 2.59
CA LEU A 21 -3.39 -3.11 1.26
C LEU A 21 -2.22 -4.10 1.21
N VAL A 22 -1.08 -3.76 1.81
CA VAL A 22 0.05 -4.70 1.92
C VAL A 22 -0.33 -5.89 2.80
N GLY A 23 -0.98 -5.65 3.94
CA GLY A 23 -1.42 -6.69 4.87
C GLY A 23 -2.38 -7.70 4.25
N THR A 24 -3.36 -7.25 3.48
CA THR A 24 -4.30 -8.14 2.75
C THR A 24 -3.57 -9.06 1.77
N VAL A 25 -2.56 -8.57 1.05
CA VAL A 25 -1.75 -9.42 0.15
C VAL A 25 -0.86 -10.40 0.92
N LEU A 26 -0.27 -9.98 2.04
CA LEU A 26 0.49 -10.86 2.94
C LEU A 26 -0.40 -11.99 3.48
N LEU A 27 -1.61 -11.67 3.94
CA LEU A 27 -2.59 -12.68 4.34
C LEU A 27 -2.92 -13.63 3.19
N ARG A 28 -3.16 -13.12 1.99
CA ARG A 28 -3.47 -13.94 0.80
C ARG A 28 -2.36 -14.91 0.42
N LYS A 29 -1.09 -14.47 0.48
CA LYS A 29 0.08 -15.27 0.09
C LYS A 29 0.55 -16.20 1.22
N GLY A 30 0.33 -15.83 2.48
CA GLY A 30 0.62 -16.61 3.68
C GLY A 30 -0.59 -17.36 4.21
N PHE A 31 -1.16 -16.88 5.32
CA PHE A 31 -2.17 -17.58 6.12
C PHE A 31 -3.42 -18.03 5.35
N LEU A 32 -3.87 -17.25 4.36
CA LEU A 32 -5.08 -17.49 3.56
C LEU A 32 -4.74 -18.06 2.16
N ASN A 33 -3.57 -18.68 2.01
CA ASN A 33 -3.19 -19.36 0.78
C ASN A 33 -4.16 -20.50 0.50
N TYR A 34 -4.86 -20.44 -0.63
CA TYR A 34 -5.91 -21.41 -0.94
C TYR A 34 -5.40 -22.84 -1.12
N ARG A 35 -4.14 -23.04 -1.52
CA ARG A 35 -3.56 -24.38 -1.73
C ARG A 35 -3.35 -25.07 -0.39
N THR A 36 -2.62 -24.40 0.50
CA THR A 36 -2.37 -24.88 1.87
C THR A 36 -3.66 -25.04 2.65
N ASN A 37 -4.58 -24.07 2.57
CA ASN A 37 -5.86 -24.17 3.26
C ASN A 37 -6.73 -25.30 2.70
N SER A 38 -6.73 -25.54 1.37
CA SER A 38 -7.47 -26.66 0.80
C SER A 38 -6.95 -28.02 1.30
N GLU A 39 -5.63 -28.16 1.44
CA GLU A 39 -5.01 -29.38 1.99
C GLU A 39 -5.41 -29.58 3.47
N ILE A 40 -5.33 -28.51 4.28
CA ILE A 40 -5.75 -28.55 5.68
C ILE A 40 -7.23 -28.94 5.82
N ILE A 41 -8.11 -28.37 4.99
CA ILE A 41 -9.55 -28.68 5.01
C ILE A 41 -9.78 -30.16 4.70
N MET A 42 -9.14 -30.70 3.65
CA MET A 42 -9.25 -32.12 3.30
C MET A 42 -8.78 -33.02 4.44
N THR A 43 -7.61 -32.74 5.01
CA THR A 43 -7.07 -33.52 6.14
C THR A 43 -8.01 -33.50 7.34
N LYS A 44 -8.51 -32.33 7.73
CA LYS A 44 -9.39 -32.20 8.91
C LYS A 44 -10.77 -32.80 8.73
N LEU A 45 -11.31 -32.80 7.52
CA LEU A 45 -12.57 -33.48 7.23
C LEU A 45 -12.39 -35.00 7.23
N SER A 46 -11.29 -35.50 6.64
CA SER A 46 -11.01 -36.95 6.64
C SER A 46 -10.78 -37.50 8.06
N GLU A 47 -10.13 -36.72 8.95
CA GLU A 47 -9.98 -37.06 10.38
C GLU A 47 -11.33 -37.27 11.11
N ILE A 48 -12.42 -36.66 10.64
CA ILE A 48 -13.77 -36.83 11.20
C ILE A 48 -14.66 -37.74 10.35
N GLY A 49 -14.08 -38.50 9.42
CA GLY A 49 -14.78 -39.46 8.57
C GLY A 49 -15.56 -38.84 7.40
N VAL A 50 -15.20 -37.61 6.98
CA VAL A 50 -15.78 -36.92 5.84
C VAL A 50 -14.74 -36.74 4.76
N ASP A 51 -14.84 -37.51 3.68
CA ASP A 51 -13.99 -37.33 2.51
C ASP A 51 -14.65 -36.41 1.49
N ILE A 52 -13.87 -35.44 0.97
CA ILE A 52 -14.31 -34.50 -0.06
C ILE A 52 -13.34 -34.48 -1.23
N PHE A 53 -13.83 -34.06 -2.40
CA PHE A 53 -12.95 -33.84 -3.54
C PHE A 53 -12.10 -32.58 -3.34
N LYS A 54 -10.92 -32.57 -3.97
CA LYS A 54 -9.96 -31.46 -3.87
C LYS A 54 -10.55 -30.15 -4.39
N GLU A 55 -11.39 -30.24 -5.42
CA GLU A 55 -12.08 -29.13 -6.04
C GLU A 55 -12.98 -28.42 -5.02
N ASP A 56 -13.72 -29.17 -4.20
CA ASP A 56 -14.59 -28.65 -3.14
C ASP A 56 -13.77 -27.98 -2.04
N ALA A 57 -12.67 -28.60 -1.61
CA ALA A 57 -11.77 -28.01 -0.63
C ALA A 57 -11.18 -26.67 -1.11
N VAL A 58 -10.85 -26.56 -2.39
CA VAL A 58 -10.38 -25.31 -3.01
C VAL A 58 -11.46 -24.24 -3.03
N ILE A 59 -12.73 -24.62 -3.28
CA ILE A 59 -13.87 -23.70 -3.22
C ILE A 59 -14.02 -23.14 -1.80
N ILE A 60 -14.01 -24.01 -0.78
CA ILE A 60 -14.11 -23.60 0.62
C ILE A 60 -12.95 -22.68 1.01
N ALA A 61 -11.71 -23.04 0.66
CA ALA A 61 -10.53 -22.23 0.94
C ALA A 61 -10.59 -20.84 0.27
N LYS A 62 -11.15 -20.76 -0.95
CA LYS A 62 -11.37 -19.48 -1.64
C LYS A 62 -12.48 -18.66 -0.98
N ALA A 63 -13.52 -19.28 -0.44
CA ALA A 63 -14.60 -18.61 0.28
C ALA A 63 -14.09 -17.99 1.59
N ILE A 64 -13.27 -18.72 2.36
CA ILE A 64 -12.67 -18.21 3.63
C ILE A 64 -11.91 -16.90 3.40
N ARG A 65 -11.17 -16.79 2.30
CA ARG A 65 -10.38 -15.59 1.99
C ARG A 65 -11.16 -14.48 1.28
N ALA A 66 -12.42 -14.72 0.89
CA ALA A 66 -13.21 -13.78 0.09
C ALA A 66 -13.40 -12.44 0.82
N GLY A 67 -13.76 -12.47 2.11
CA GLY A 67 -13.94 -11.25 2.89
C GLY A 67 -12.68 -10.37 2.96
N MET A 68 -11.50 -10.98 3.04
CA MET A 68 -10.23 -10.22 2.97
C MET A 68 -10.04 -9.54 1.61
N TRP A 69 -10.46 -10.18 0.52
CA TRP A 69 -10.41 -9.60 -0.82
C TRP A 69 -11.35 -8.41 -0.99
N GLU A 70 -12.54 -8.45 -0.38
CA GLU A 70 -13.45 -7.30 -0.33
C GLU A 70 -12.82 -6.11 0.40
N TRP A 71 -12.15 -6.36 1.52
CA TRP A 71 -11.37 -5.32 2.22
C TRP A 71 -10.25 -4.76 1.33
N HIS A 72 -9.57 -5.59 0.55
CA HIS A 72 -8.56 -5.13 -0.40
C HIS A 72 -9.15 -4.16 -1.44
N LEU A 73 -10.32 -4.49 -2.00
CA LEU A 73 -11.02 -3.61 -2.94
C LEU A 73 -11.46 -2.30 -2.29
N LEU A 74 -12.07 -2.36 -1.10
CA LEU A 74 -12.50 -1.17 -0.35
C LEU A 74 -11.33 -0.23 -0.03
N LEU A 75 -10.21 -0.79 0.43
CA LEU A 75 -8.98 -0.02 0.64
C LEU A 75 -8.40 0.53 -0.67
N GLY A 76 -8.59 -0.16 -1.79
CA GLY A 76 -8.25 0.32 -3.14
C GLY A 76 -9.03 1.58 -3.53
N TYR A 77 -10.34 1.62 -3.24
CA TYR A 77 -11.15 2.85 -3.41
C TYR A 77 -10.67 3.98 -2.49
N ALA A 78 -10.36 3.67 -1.23
CA ALA A 78 -9.80 4.65 -0.30
C ALA A 78 -8.46 5.21 -0.80
N LEU A 79 -7.59 4.35 -1.35
CA LEU A 79 -6.33 4.77 -1.96
C LEU A 79 -6.57 5.68 -3.17
N ALA A 80 -7.51 5.34 -4.05
CA ALA A 80 -7.85 6.17 -5.21
C ALA A 80 -8.28 7.58 -4.79
N PHE A 81 -9.16 7.67 -3.79
CA PHE A 81 -9.55 8.96 -3.22
C PHE A 81 -8.34 9.73 -2.66
N LEU A 82 -7.45 9.05 -1.92
CA LEU A 82 -6.25 9.69 -1.36
C LEU A 82 -5.26 10.13 -2.44
N VAL A 83 -5.12 9.40 -3.55
CA VAL A 83 -4.29 9.83 -4.69
C VAL A 83 -4.86 11.09 -5.33
N ILE A 84 -6.17 11.15 -5.55
CA ILE A 84 -6.84 12.36 -6.07
C ILE A 84 -6.66 13.53 -5.10
N TYR A 85 -6.89 13.29 -3.80
CA TYR A 85 -6.70 14.32 -2.77
C TYR A 85 -5.24 14.78 -2.72
N ARG A 86 -4.27 13.88 -2.94
CA ARG A 86 -2.85 14.25 -3.02
C ARG A 86 -2.57 15.18 -4.19
N ILE A 87 -3.14 14.89 -5.36
CA ILE A 87 -3.02 15.73 -6.55
C ILE A 87 -3.60 17.11 -6.27
N ALA A 88 -4.80 17.19 -5.67
CA ALA A 88 -5.40 18.45 -5.27
C ALA A 88 -4.50 19.24 -4.29
N LEU A 89 -3.91 18.58 -3.30
CA LEU A 89 -2.96 19.20 -2.38
C LEU A 89 -1.72 19.77 -3.09
N MET A 90 -1.32 19.28 -4.27
CA MET A 90 -0.18 19.87 -4.98
C MET A 90 -0.41 21.35 -5.31
N PHE A 91 -1.67 21.73 -5.57
CA PHE A 91 -2.08 23.08 -5.96
C PHE A 91 -2.42 23.99 -4.77
N PHE A 92 -3.00 23.44 -3.70
CA PHE A 92 -3.52 24.24 -2.58
C PHE A 92 -2.67 24.20 -1.30
N ASP A 93 -1.74 23.24 -1.19
CA ASP A 93 -0.95 23.05 0.02
C ASP A 93 0.13 24.13 0.16
N LYS A 94 0.05 24.89 1.26
CA LYS A 94 0.99 25.97 1.62
C LYS A 94 2.18 25.49 2.46
N SER A 95 2.44 24.18 2.52
CA SER A 95 3.60 23.63 3.22
C SER A 95 4.90 24.21 2.65
N LYS A 96 5.89 24.45 3.51
CA LYS A 96 7.19 24.95 3.05
C LYS A 96 7.88 23.86 2.23
N ARG A 97 8.22 24.16 0.98
CA ARG A 97 8.93 23.24 0.08
C ARG A 97 10.34 23.79 -0.17
N GLU A 98 11.35 22.98 0.13
CA GLU A 98 12.72 23.26 -0.29
C GLU A 98 12.85 22.98 -1.79
N ASP A 99 13.58 23.84 -2.51
CA ASP A 99 13.88 23.59 -3.92
C ASP A 99 14.73 22.33 -4.06
N PHE A 100 14.46 21.48 -5.06
CA PHE A 100 15.26 20.29 -5.30
C PHE A 100 16.72 20.63 -5.62
N ALA A 101 16.96 21.73 -6.35
CA ALA A 101 18.31 22.12 -6.76
C ALA A 101 19.21 22.45 -5.56
N SER A 102 18.63 23.06 -4.51
CA SER A 102 19.34 23.51 -3.30
C SER A 102 19.65 22.39 -2.29
N LEU A 103 19.17 21.16 -2.53
CA LEU A 103 19.38 20.04 -1.62
C LEU A 103 20.76 19.39 -1.80
N ASN A 104 21.34 18.91 -0.70
CA ASN A 104 22.50 18.02 -0.74
C ASN A 104 22.15 16.66 -1.36
N LEU A 105 23.17 15.85 -1.69
CA LEU A 105 22.97 14.58 -2.40
C LEU A 105 22.05 13.61 -1.64
N HIS A 106 22.20 13.52 -0.31
CA HIS A 106 21.36 12.66 0.52
C HIS A 106 19.89 13.09 0.46
N LYS A 107 19.59 14.37 0.70
CA LYS A 107 18.22 14.92 0.66
C LYS A 107 17.62 14.85 -0.74
N LYS A 108 18.41 14.97 -1.81
CA LYS A 108 17.97 14.71 -3.19
C LYS A 108 17.53 13.26 -3.36
N GLY A 109 18.30 12.29 -2.87
CA GLY A 109 17.94 10.88 -2.88
C GLY A 109 16.63 10.59 -2.13
N VAL A 110 16.48 11.15 -0.92
CA VAL A 110 15.25 11.04 -0.14
C VAL A 110 14.05 11.65 -0.88
N LYS A 111 14.20 12.86 -1.44
CA LYS A 111 13.12 13.52 -2.19
C LYS A 111 12.77 12.79 -3.48
N ALA A 112 13.75 12.23 -4.18
CA ALA A 112 13.52 11.36 -5.33
C ALA A 112 12.75 10.09 -4.93
N SER A 113 13.06 9.48 -3.78
CA SER A 113 12.31 8.33 -3.27
C SER A 113 10.83 8.63 -3.05
N TYR A 114 10.48 9.87 -2.68
CA TYR A 114 9.08 10.29 -2.52
C TYR A 114 8.37 10.45 -3.87
N TYR A 115 9.06 10.91 -4.91
CA TYR A 115 8.49 10.93 -6.26
C TYR A 115 8.24 9.52 -6.79
N ILE A 116 9.17 8.59 -6.55
CA ILE A 116 8.99 7.17 -6.88
C ILE A 116 7.79 6.60 -6.11
N LEU A 117 7.67 6.89 -4.81
CA LEU A 117 6.51 6.48 -4.01
C LEU A 117 5.20 7.00 -4.61
N TYR A 118 5.11 8.28 -4.97
CA TYR A 118 3.89 8.84 -5.56
C TYR A 118 3.56 8.20 -6.92
N ALA A 119 4.55 7.97 -7.77
CA ALA A 119 4.37 7.26 -9.02
C ALA A 119 3.88 5.82 -8.79
N ALA A 120 4.46 5.12 -7.79
CA ALA A 120 4.03 3.78 -7.40
C ALA A 120 2.59 3.76 -6.88
N LEU A 121 2.17 4.73 -6.05
CA LEU A 121 0.78 4.82 -5.56
C LEU A 121 -0.22 5.06 -6.70
N ILE A 122 0.11 5.95 -7.64
CA ILE A 122 -0.71 6.18 -8.84
C ILE A 122 -0.80 4.89 -9.67
N PHE A 123 0.35 4.24 -9.93
CA PHE A 123 0.39 2.99 -10.67
C PHE A 123 -0.45 1.90 -10.00
N MET A 124 -0.31 1.69 -8.69
CA MET A 124 -1.09 0.68 -7.95
C MET A 124 -2.58 0.95 -8.02
N THR A 125 -2.98 2.21 -7.94
CA THR A 125 -4.38 2.62 -8.10
C THR A 125 -4.89 2.30 -9.49
N VAL A 126 -4.20 2.79 -10.54
CA VAL A 126 -4.63 2.60 -11.94
C VAL A 126 -4.64 1.12 -12.33
N SER A 127 -3.58 0.37 -12.01
CA SER A 127 -3.49 -1.06 -12.31
C SER A 127 -4.50 -1.89 -11.52
N GLY A 128 -4.77 -1.56 -10.26
CA GLY A 128 -5.80 -2.21 -9.46
C GLY A 128 -7.20 -2.03 -10.06
N PHE A 129 -7.56 -0.79 -10.42
CA PHE A 129 -8.83 -0.51 -11.09
C PHE A 129 -8.93 -1.10 -12.49
N ALA A 130 -7.84 -1.11 -13.26
CA ALA A 130 -7.82 -1.74 -14.58
C ALA A 130 -8.11 -3.25 -14.51
N MET A 131 -7.59 -3.94 -13.48
CA MET A 131 -7.92 -5.36 -13.24
C MET A 131 -9.35 -5.56 -12.72
N TYR A 132 -9.82 -4.65 -11.87
CA TYR A 132 -11.16 -4.71 -11.30
C TYR A 132 -12.25 -4.47 -12.37
N LEU A 133 -12.03 -3.49 -13.25
CA LEU A 133 -12.94 -3.09 -14.34
C LEU A 133 -12.59 -3.75 -15.69
N LYS A 134 -12.03 -4.97 -15.66
CA LYS A 134 -11.48 -5.60 -16.86
C LYS A 134 -12.52 -5.85 -17.96
N GLU A 135 -13.78 -6.06 -17.56
CA GLU A 135 -14.89 -6.34 -18.49
C GLU A 135 -15.38 -5.04 -19.14
N GLU A 136 -15.53 -3.99 -18.34
CA GLU A 136 -15.93 -2.65 -18.78
C GLU A 136 -14.87 -2.01 -19.70
N LEU A 137 -13.60 -2.30 -19.46
CA LEU A 137 -12.48 -1.85 -20.27
C LEU A 137 -12.17 -2.80 -21.45
N VAL A 138 -12.90 -3.90 -21.59
CA VAL A 138 -12.73 -4.91 -22.65
C VAL A 138 -11.26 -5.37 -22.76
N LEU A 139 -10.62 -5.61 -21.62
CA LEU A 139 -9.21 -6.00 -21.59
C LEU A 139 -9.05 -7.49 -21.90
N ALA A 140 -8.13 -7.81 -22.81
CA ALA A 140 -7.75 -9.19 -23.08
C ALA A 140 -7.15 -9.84 -21.80
N GLU A 141 -7.42 -11.13 -21.60
CA GLU A 141 -6.91 -11.89 -20.43
C GLU A 141 -5.38 -11.85 -20.33
N ALA A 142 -4.68 -11.85 -21.46
CA ALA A 142 -3.22 -11.69 -21.48
C ALA A 142 -2.78 -10.33 -20.91
N THR A 143 -3.49 -9.25 -21.25
CA THR A 143 -3.25 -7.91 -20.72
C THR A 143 -3.52 -7.84 -19.23
N VAL A 144 -4.64 -8.40 -18.76
CA VAL A 144 -4.98 -8.46 -17.32
C VAL A 144 -3.91 -9.21 -16.55
N LYS A 145 -3.41 -10.33 -17.10
CA LYS A 145 -2.31 -11.08 -16.50
C LYS A 145 -1.03 -10.25 -16.39
N SER A 146 -0.63 -9.55 -17.44
CA SER A 146 0.55 -8.68 -17.40
C SER A 146 0.39 -7.51 -16.42
N ILE A 147 -0.79 -6.87 -16.37
CA ILE A 147 -1.09 -5.82 -15.38
C ILE A 147 -0.96 -6.39 -13.97
N LYS A 148 -1.49 -7.58 -13.72
CA LYS A 148 -1.38 -8.25 -12.42
C LYS A 148 0.06 -8.55 -12.03
N GLU A 149 0.87 -9.05 -12.95
CA GLU A 149 2.29 -9.32 -12.70
C GLU A 149 3.04 -8.04 -12.34
N LEU A 150 2.79 -6.93 -13.05
CA LEU A 150 3.37 -5.63 -12.73
C LEU A 150 2.83 -5.06 -11.40
N HIS A 151 1.54 -5.22 -11.12
CA HIS A 151 0.93 -4.81 -9.84
C HIS A 151 1.57 -5.56 -8.67
N GLU A 152 1.81 -6.87 -8.82
CA GLU A 152 2.52 -7.67 -7.83
C GLU A 152 4.01 -7.29 -7.71
N LEU A 153 4.66 -6.90 -8.81
CA LEU A 153 6.03 -6.39 -8.80
C LEU A 153 6.14 -5.09 -8.00
N VAL A 154 5.24 -4.13 -8.24
CA VAL A 154 5.23 -2.85 -7.52
C VAL A 154 4.82 -3.04 -6.06
N TYR A 155 3.97 -4.02 -5.73
CA TYR A 155 3.75 -4.44 -4.35
C TYR A 155 5.06 -4.83 -3.63
N ASN A 156 5.98 -5.55 -4.29
CA ASN A 156 7.27 -5.90 -3.68
C ASN A 156 8.14 -4.67 -3.37
N TYR A 157 8.02 -3.60 -4.16
CA TYR A 157 8.65 -2.32 -3.82
C TYR A 157 8.12 -1.77 -2.49
N PHE A 158 6.81 -1.84 -2.22
CA PHE A 158 6.25 -1.38 -0.94
C PHE A 158 6.75 -2.20 0.25
N LEU A 159 6.95 -3.51 0.09
CA LEU A 159 7.53 -4.37 1.14
C LEU A 159 8.92 -3.92 1.59
N ILE A 160 9.71 -3.32 0.68
CA ILE A 160 11.05 -2.81 0.96
C ILE A 160 11.00 -1.35 1.40
N PHE A 161 10.24 -0.53 0.68
CA PHE A 161 10.17 0.91 0.92
C PHE A 161 9.61 1.24 2.31
N ILE A 162 8.55 0.55 2.76
CA ILE A 162 7.89 0.88 4.03
C ILE A 162 8.85 0.69 5.22
N PRO A 163 9.50 -0.47 5.43
CA PRO A 163 10.47 -0.64 6.51
C PRO A 163 11.63 0.34 6.41
N LEU A 164 12.19 0.55 5.20
CA LEU A 164 13.30 1.49 5.00
C LEU A 164 12.90 2.93 5.32
N HIS A 165 11.70 3.35 4.94
CA HIS A 165 11.18 4.68 5.23
C HIS A 165 11.04 4.88 6.74
N ILE A 166 10.40 3.93 7.44
CA ILE A 166 10.22 4.00 8.90
C ILE A 166 11.58 4.03 9.60
N ALA A 167 12.48 3.10 9.26
CA ALA A 167 13.82 3.05 9.84
C ALA A 167 14.61 4.34 9.55
N GLY A 168 14.56 4.84 8.32
CA GLY A 168 15.23 6.08 7.92
C GLY A 168 14.72 7.30 8.70
N VAL A 169 13.40 7.43 8.87
CA VAL A 169 12.80 8.51 9.67
C VAL A 169 13.18 8.38 11.15
N VAL A 170 13.13 7.18 11.73
CA VAL A 170 13.51 6.97 13.14
C VAL A 170 14.99 7.29 13.36
N VAL A 171 15.88 6.81 12.49
CA VAL A 171 17.33 7.08 12.59
C VAL A 171 17.60 8.59 12.44
N ALA A 172 16.95 9.26 11.50
CA ALA A 172 17.10 10.69 11.29
C ALA A 172 16.59 11.50 12.49
N ASP A 173 15.46 11.11 13.09
CA ASP A 173 14.89 11.77 14.28
C ASP A 173 15.81 11.64 15.51
N ILE A 174 16.50 10.51 15.64
CA ILE A 174 17.44 10.25 16.75
C ILE A 174 18.78 10.98 16.57
N ARG A 175 19.26 11.14 15.32
CA ARG A 175 20.61 11.67 15.03
C ARG A 175 20.62 13.16 14.70
N ASP A 176 20.22 13.49 13.48
CA ASP A 176 20.57 14.77 12.86
C ASP A 176 19.35 15.68 12.62
N GLU A 177 18.14 15.11 12.57
CA GLU A 177 16.90 15.79 12.20
C GLU A 177 15.85 15.62 13.32
N HIS A 178 16.19 16.07 14.53
CA HIS A 178 15.34 15.90 15.70
C HIS A 178 13.93 16.49 15.56
N GLY A 179 12.92 15.69 15.91
CA GLY A 179 11.52 16.10 15.94
C GLY A 179 10.82 16.07 14.59
N ILE A 180 11.38 15.42 13.56
CA ILE A 180 10.70 15.23 12.27
C ILE A 180 9.42 14.39 12.41
N VAL A 181 9.41 13.38 13.28
CA VAL A 181 8.19 12.58 13.53
C VAL A 181 7.13 13.45 14.20
N SER A 182 7.53 14.19 15.24
CA SER A 182 6.66 15.15 15.92
C SER A 182 6.10 16.21 14.95
N THR A 183 6.96 16.71 14.05
CA THR A 183 6.56 17.67 13.01
C THR A 183 5.51 17.07 12.06
N MET A 184 5.57 15.77 11.75
CA MET A 184 4.55 15.08 10.95
C MET A 184 3.23 14.84 11.68
N ILE A 185 3.20 14.98 13.01
CA ILE A 185 1.98 14.89 13.81
C ILE A 185 1.36 16.28 14.00
N ASN A 186 2.13 17.23 14.56
CA ASN A 186 1.61 18.55 14.96
C ASN A 186 1.89 19.69 13.95
N GLY A 187 2.83 19.52 13.01
CA GLY A 187 3.19 20.52 12.00
C GLY A 187 4.15 21.63 12.45
N LYS A 188 4.52 21.66 13.73
CA LYS A 188 5.48 22.62 14.29
C LYS A 188 6.92 22.16 14.04
N THR A 189 7.85 23.10 13.97
CA THR A 189 9.29 22.83 13.90
C THR A 189 9.94 23.05 15.25
N LYS A 190 11.17 22.56 15.45
CA LYS A 190 11.95 22.78 16.69
C LYS A 190 12.06 24.25 17.11
N GLU A 191 12.09 25.17 16.14
CA GLU A 191 12.15 26.63 16.36
C GLU A 191 10.83 27.26 16.80
N ASN A 192 9.70 26.57 16.65
CA ASN A 192 8.35 27.07 16.93
C ASN A 192 7.58 26.14 17.87
N PHE A 193 8.30 25.41 18.72
CA PHE A 193 7.72 24.51 19.71
C PHE A 193 7.27 25.29 20.94
#